data_AF-A0A947KGU8-F1
#
_entry.id   AF-A0A947KGU8-F1
#
_cell.length_a   1.000
_cell.length_b   1.000
_cell.length_c   1.000
_cell.angle_alpha   90.00
_cell.angle_beta   90.00
_cell.angle_gamma   90.00
#
_symmetry.space_group_name_H-M   'P 1'
#
loop_
_entity.id
_entity.type
_entity.pdbx_description
1 polymer ?
#
loop_
_entity_poly.entity_id
_entity_poly.type
_entity_poly.pdbx_seq_one_letter_code
_entity_poly.pdbx_strand_id
1 'polypeptide(L)'
;MHISVDEVSYRKYYRYLTNVIDTDKRLVIWNDKGRKKEILNRYYESIGAVNCSKIKTVALDGAQTYISSTNKYAVNAMIVYD
;
A
#
# COMPACT_ATOMS: atom_id res chain seq x y z
N MET A 1 -2.33 -4.83 12.69
CA MET A 1 -2.89 -3.95 11.65
C MET A 1 -2.79 -4.69 10.34
N HIS A 2 -3.92 -4.86 9.68
CA HIS A 2 -4.03 -5.48 8.37
C HIS A 2 -4.39 -4.39 7.36
N ILE A 3 -3.62 -4.30 6.28
CA ILE A 3 -3.88 -3.31 5.23
C ILE A 3 -4.02 -3.99 3.87
N SER A 4 -4.76 -3.36 2.97
CA SER A 4 -4.81 -3.69 1.55
C SER A 4 -4.34 -2.49 0.73
N VAL A 5 -3.56 -2.76 -0.31
CA VAL A 5 -3.07 -1.77 -1.28
C VAL A 5 -3.70 -2.11 -2.62
N ASP A 6 -4.49 -1.18 -3.14
CA ASP A 6 -5.24 -1.35 -4.38
C ASP A 6 -4.87 -0.26 -5.39
N GLU A 7 -4.91 -0.62 -6.68
CA GLU A 7 -4.67 0.29 -7.79
C GLU A 7 -5.97 0.60 -8.54
N VAL A 8 -6.47 1.83 -8.42
CA VAL A 8 -7.69 2.26 -9.11
C VAL A 8 -7.35 3.11 -10.33
N SER A 9 -7.86 2.69 -11.49
CA SER A 9 -7.89 3.54 -12.70
C SER A 9 -9.14 4.41 -12.69
N TYR A 10 -8.97 5.75 -12.62
CA TYR A 10 -10.12 6.65 -12.36
C TYR A 10 -10.59 7.47 -13.56
N ARG A 11 -9.86 7.47 -14.68
CA ARG A 11 -10.27 8.10 -15.97
C ARG A 11 -9.54 7.47 -17.16
N LYS A 12 -10.07 7.69 -18.37
CA LYS A 12 -9.35 7.45 -19.64
C LYS A 12 -7.95 8.10 -19.60
N TYR A 13 -6.97 7.49 -20.27
CA TYR A 13 -5.55 7.89 -20.38
C TYR A 13 -4.63 7.53 -19.19
N TYR A 14 -4.65 6.29 -18.71
CA TYR A 14 -3.60 5.77 -17.80
C TYR A 14 -3.43 6.56 -16.49
N ARG A 15 -4.53 6.98 -15.89
CA ARG A 15 -4.54 7.68 -14.61
C ARG A 15 -4.81 6.70 -13.48
N TYR A 16 -3.75 6.40 -12.72
CA TYR A 16 -3.76 5.47 -11.60
C TYR A 16 -3.80 6.21 -10.26
N LEU A 17 -4.47 5.61 -9.28
CA LEU A 17 -4.46 5.98 -7.88
C LEU A 17 -4.01 4.76 -7.08
N THR A 18 -3.10 4.97 -6.13
CA THR A 18 -2.77 3.97 -5.11
C THR A 18 -3.61 4.28 -3.88
N ASN A 19 -4.43 3.31 -3.46
CA ASN A 19 -5.23 3.39 -2.25
C ASN A 19 -4.66 2.44 -1.21
N VAL A 20 -4.62 2.89 0.05
CA VAL A 20 -4.34 2.04 1.20
C VAL A 20 -5.55 1.97 2.09
N ILE A 21 -6.00 0.75 2.34
CA ILE A 21 -7.22 0.42 3.05
C ILE A 21 -6.83 -0.29 4.34
N ASP A 22 -7.35 0.17 5.47
CA ASP A 22 -7.31 -0.58 6.73
C ASP A 22 -8.41 -1.64 6.65
N THR A 23 -8.03 -2.92 6.55
CA THR A 23 -9.00 -4.02 6.39
C THR A 23 -9.68 -4.39 7.70
N ASP A 24 -9.07 -4.07 8.84
CA ASP A 24 -9.70 -4.21 10.16
C ASP A 24 -10.89 -3.24 10.29
N LYS A 25 -10.73 -2.00 9.84
CA LYS A 25 -11.75 -0.94 9.91
C LYS A 25 -12.62 -0.82 8.67
N ARG A 26 -12.22 -1.43 7.55
CA ARG A 26 -12.82 -1.29 6.21
C ARG A 26 -12.89 0.17 5.74
N LEU A 27 -11.80 0.92 5.98
CA LEU A 27 -11.71 2.33 5.64
C LEU A 27 -10.49 2.60 4.75
N VAL A 28 -10.66 3.47 3.76
CA VAL A 28 -9.52 4.04 3.03
C VAL A 28 -8.81 5.01 3.98
N ILE A 29 -7.61 4.66 4.40
CA ILE A 29 -6.81 5.47 5.32
C ILE A 29 -5.83 6.38 4.59
N TRP A 30 -5.58 6.10 3.31
CA TRP A 30 -4.69 6.90 2.48
C TRP A 30 -4.97 6.71 0.99
N ASN A 31 -4.79 7.77 0.21
CA ASN A 31 -4.83 7.71 -1.25
C ASN A 31 -3.84 8.72 -1.85
N ASP A 32 -3.17 8.36 -2.95
CA ASP A 32 -2.38 9.31 -3.73
C ASP A 32 -2.32 8.95 -5.21
N LYS A 33 -1.98 9.92 -6.05
CA LYS A 33 -1.95 9.78 -7.51
C LYS A 33 -0.68 9.09 -7.98
N GLY A 34 -0.86 8.03 -8.77
CA GLY A 34 0.20 7.25 -9.40
C GLY A 34 0.10 5.77 -9.03
N ARG A 35 1.05 5.00 -9.54
CA ARG A 35 1.20 3.56 -9.27
C ARG A 35 2.65 3.10 -9.08
N LYS A 36 3.54 4.07 -8.91
CA LYS A 36 4.96 3.79 -8.76
C LYS A 36 5.23 3.35 -7.33
N LYS A 37 6.30 2.58 -7.15
CA LYS A 37 6.87 2.24 -5.83
C LYS A 37 6.96 3.47 -4.90
N GLU A 38 7.37 4.61 -5.47
CA GLU A 38 7.55 5.88 -4.77
C GLU A 38 6.26 6.39 -4.11
N ILE A 39 5.10 6.10 -4.69
CA ILE A 39 3.81 6.52 -4.14
C ILE A 39 3.53 5.76 -2.84
N LEU A 40 3.69 4.44 -2.85
CA LEU A 40 3.51 3.62 -1.65
C LEU A 40 4.60 3.89 -0.60
N ASN A 41 5.83 4.24 -1.01
CA ASN A 41 6.87 4.66 -0.06
C ASN A 41 6.43 5.88 0.76
N ARG A 42 5.77 6.88 0.13
CA ARG A 42 5.28 8.08 0.83
C ARG A 42 4.30 7.73 1.93
N TYR A 43 3.42 6.75 1.70
CA TYR A 43 2.51 6.27 2.74
C TYR A 43 3.29 5.71 3.93
N TYR A 44 4.24 4.80 3.68
CA TYR A 44 5.06 4.22 4.74
C TYR A 44 5.90 5.26 5.50
N GLU A 45 6.45 6.24 4.78
CA GLU A 45 7.19 7.35 5.37
C GLU A 45 6.28 8.24 6.22
N SER A 46 5.04 8.48 5.77
CA SER A 46 4.05 9.29 6.48
C SER A 46 3.61 8.67 7.81
N ILE A 47 3.48 7.34 7.88
CA ILE A 47 3.10 6.66 9.14
C ILE A 47 4.31 6.41 10.05
N GLY A 48 5.52 6.44 9.49
CA GLY A 48 6.79 6.24 10.20
C GLY A 48 7.11 4.78 10.51
N ALA A 49 8.40 4.51 10.76
CA ALA A 49 8.93 3.16 10.95
C ALA A 49 8.23 2.37 12.08
N VAL A 50 7.87 3.03 13.18
CA VAL A 50 7.19 2.40 14.32
C VAL A 50 5.82 1.82 13.92
N ASN A 51 5.06 2.54 13.09
CA ASN A 51 3.77 2.05 12.63
C ASN A 51 3.94 1.01 11.50
N CYS A 52 4.93 1.18 10.62
CA CYS A 52 5.28 0.17 9.63
C CYS A 52 5.59 -1.19 10.28
N SER A 53 6.32 -1.21 11.41
CA SER A 53 6.61 -2.44 12.14
C SER A 53 5.39 -3.11 12.79
N LYS A 54 4.27 -2.38 12.96
CA LYS A 54 3.00 -2.92 13.50
C LYS A 54 2.09 -3.51 12.42
N ILE A 55 2.43 -3.32 11.15
CA ILE A 55 1.72 -3.92 10.02
C ILE A 55 2.00 -5.43 10.05
N LYS A 56 0.93 -6.22 10.15
CA LYS A 56 1.01 -7.68 10.22
C LYS A 56 0.85 -8.33 8.86
N THR A 57 -0.04 -7.79 8.04
CA THR A 57 -0.27 -8.27 6.67
C THR A 57 -0.52 -7.11 5.73
N VAL A 58 -0.07 -7.25 4.50
CA VAL A 58 -0.38 -6.34 3.39
C VAL A 58 -0.95 -7.17 2.25
N ALA A 59 -2.23 -7.00 1.96
CA ALA A 59 -2.83 -7.49 0.73
C ALA A 59 -2.46 -6.52 -0.40
N LEU A 60 -1.95 -7.02 -1.52
CA LEU A 60 -1.56 -6.18 -2.67
C LEU A 60 -1.60 -6.99 -3.96
N ASP A 61 -1.93 -6.33 -5.06
CA ASP A 61 -1.73 -6.88 -6.41
C ASP A 61 -0.25 -7.22 -6.62
N GLY A 62 0.03 -8.34 -7.30
CA GLY A 62 1.37 -8.87 -7.56
C GLY A 62 2.34 -7.96 -8.34
N ALA A 63 2.05 -6.66 -8.46
CA ALA A 63 2.94 -5.64 -8.95
C ALA A 63 4.24 -5.59 -8.13
N GLN A 64 5.34 -5.92 -8.80
CA GLN A 64 6.70 -5.93 -8.23
C GLN A 64 7.05 -4.62 -7.51
N THR A 65 6.52 -3.48 -7.97
CA THR A 65 6.73 -2.16 -7.36
C THR A 65 6.19 -2.08 -5.93
N TYR A 66 4.99 -2.61 -5.68
CA TYR A 66 4.38 -2.59 -4.34
C TYR A 66 5.02 -3.63 -3.42
N ILE A 67 5.32 -4.82 -3.93
CA ILE A 67 6.09 -5.85 -3.20
C ILE A 67 7.43 -5.28 -2.73
N SER A 68 8.18 -4.64 -3.62
CA SER A 68 9.49 -4.06 -3.29
C SER A 68 9.42 -2.83 -2.37
N SER A 69 8.29 -2.12 -2.31
CA SER A 69 8.06 -1.06 -1.31
C SER A 69 7.75 -1.67 0.05
N THR A 70 6.79 -2.59 0.08
CA THR A 70 6.33 -3.29 1.29
C THR A 70 7.48 -4.00 1.99
N ASN A 71 8.28 -4.78 1.26
CA ASN A 71 9.45 -5.45 1.82
C ASN A 71 10.51 -4.47 2.38
N LYS A 72 10.57 -3.22 1.89
CA LYS A 72 11.52 -2.22 2.38
C LYS A 72 11.06 -1.59 3.70
N TYR A 73 9.77 -1.29 3.83
CA TYR A 73 9.26 -0.51 4.96
C TYR A 73 8.51 -1.37 5.99
N ALA A 74 7.67 -2.29 5.54
CA ALA A 74 6.87 -3.19 6.37
C ALA A 74 7.52 -4.58 6.45
N VAL A 75 8.77 -4.62 6.92
CA VAL A 75 9.62 -5.83 6.94
C VAL A 75 9.02 -7.03 7.69
N ASN A 76 8.13 -6.77 8.66
CA ASN A 76 7.48 -7.81 9.46
C ASN A 76 6.13 -8.25 8.88
N ALA A 77 5.67 -7.62 7.82
CA ALA A 77 4.35 -7.87 7.29
C ALA A 77 4.37 -9.06 6.33
N MET A 78 3.38 -9.94 6.47
CA MET A 78 3.14 -11.00 5.50
C MET A 78 2.44 -10.41 4.27
N ILE A 79 3.06 -10.56 3.10
CA ILE A 79 2.44 -10.18 1.83
C ILE A 79 1.42 -11.25 1.45
N VAL A 80 0.20 -10.81 1.20
CA VAL A 80 -0.90 -11.64 0.69
C VAL A 80 -1.24 -11.12 -0.70
N TYR A 81 -1.36 -12.02 -1.67
CA TYR A 81 -1.83 -11.65 -3.01
C TYR A 81 -3.36 -11.64 -2.98
N ASP A 82 -3.94 -10.52 -3.42
CA ASP A 82 -5.38 -10.37 -3.64
C ASP A 82 -5.78 -10.98 -4.99
#